data_AF-A0A957X7A1-F1
#
_entry.id   AF-A0A957X7A1-F1
#
_cell.length_a   1.000
_cell.length_b   1.000
_cell.length_c   1.000
_cell.angle_alpha   90.00
_cell.angle_beta   90.00
_cell.angle_gamma   90.00
#
_symmetry.space_group_name_H-M   'P 1'
#
loop_
_entity.id
_entity.type
_entity.pdbx_description
1 polymer ?
#
loop_
_entity_poly.entity_id
_entity_poly.type
_entity_poly.pdbx_seq_one_letter_code
_entity_poly.pdbx_strand_id
1 'polypeptide(L)'
;IWNLASASRERIIYSSMRAATNIRPVAFSADGQYLASGGTDRTVRIWDLETNGEVHSLTGHTADVTAVAFLPGDDLVISGGYDGAVRLWDVRTGACRQQARIPGPYAGMNITGVTGISAARRDALKALGAVEM
;
A
#
# COMPACT_ATOMS: atom_id res chain seq x y z
N ILE A 1 14.34 7.25 14.19
CA ILE A 1 14.67 5.83 14.49
C ILE A 1 15.35 5.83 15.86
N TRP A 2 14.99 4.93 16.78
CA TRP A 2 15.68 4.85 18.08
C TRP A 2 16.97 4.04 17.92
N ASN A 3 18.12 4.61 18.29
CA ASN A 3 19.37 3.88 18.40
C ASN A 3 19.46 3.26 19.80
N LEU A 4 19.51 1.92 19.88
CA LEU A 4 19.58 1.17 21.13
C LEU A 4 20.96 1.23 21.82
N ALA A 5 22.00 1.76 21.15
CA ALA A 5 23.37 1.78 21.67
C ALA A 5 23.76 3.10 22.36
N SER A 6 23.16 4.24 21.98
CA SER A 6 23.66 5.56 22.41
C SER A 6 22.75 6.29 23.40
N ALA A 7 21.51 5.82 23.61
CA ALA A 7 20.48 6.55 24.35
C ALA A 7 20.36 8.05 23.95
N SER A 8 20.81 8.40 22.74
CA SER A 8 20.83 9.76 22.21
C SER A 8 19.74 9.92 21.16
N ARG A 9 18.98 11.01 21.27
CA ARG A 9 17.89 11.35 20.35
C ARG A 9 18.47 11.99 19.08
N GLU A 10 18.76 11.17 18.09
CA GLU A 10 19.16 11.66 16.76
C GLU A 10 17.96 11.60 15.81
N ARG A 11 17.26 12.74 15.71
CA ARG A 11 16.16 13.07 14.78
C ARG A 11 14.96 12.11 14.73
N ILE A 12 13.82 12.67 15.11
CA ILE A 12 12.50 12.12 14.83
C ILE A 12 12.20 12.38 13.34
N ILE A 13 12.13 11.33 12.52
CA ILE A 13 11.64 11.40 11.12
C ILE A 13 10.09 11.44 11.08
N TYR A 14 9.42 11.46 12.24
CA TYR A 14 7.96 11.38 12.36
C TYR A 14 7.42 12.42 13.36
N SER A 15 7.20 13.66 12.90
CA SER A 15 6.35 14.61 13.63
C SER A 15 5.04 14.81 12.88
N SER A 16 4.06 13.93 13.10
CA SER A 16 2.66 14.36 13.04
C SER A 16 1.81 13.34 13.78
N MET A 17 1.63 13.61 15.06
CA MET A 17 0.72 12.91 15.95
C MET A 17 -0.61 13.68 15.96
N ARG A 18 -1.64 13.10 15.36
CA ARG A 18 -3.03 13.36 15.76
C ARG A 18 -3.90 12.13 15.50
N ALA A 19 -4.18 11.42 16.58
CA ALA A 19 -5.38 10.64 16.90
C ALA A 19 -6.02 9.79 15.77
N ALA A 20 -5.43 8.62 15.53
CA ALA A 20 -6.10 7.32 15.41
C ALA A 20 -4.96 6.29 15.43
N THR A 21 -5.16 5.09 15.99
CA THR A 21 -4.12 4.05 16.12
C THR A 21 -3.72 3.48 14.74
N ASN A 22 -3.10 4.30 13.90
CA ASN A 22 -2.68 3.93 12.55
C ASN A 22 -1.19 3.58 12.61
N ILE A 23 -0.91 2.29 12.85
CA ILE A 23 0.44 1.75 12.76
C ILE A 23 0.88 1.92 11.31
N ARG A 24 1.82 2.83 11.05
CA ARG A 24 2.36 2.99 9.70
C ARG A 24 3.23 1.76 9.38
N PRO A 25 2.97 1.07 8.26
CA PRO A 25 3.81 -0.04 7.84
C PRO A 25 5.20 0.50 7.48
N VAL A 26 6.23 -0.17 8.00
CA VAL A 26 7.64 0.12 7.71
C VAL A 26 8.39 -1.18 7.50
N ALA A 27 9.37 -1.17 6.59
CA ALA A 27 10.23 -2.32 6.32
C ALA A 27 11.64 -1.85 5.96
N PHE A 28 12.66 -2.58 6.38
CA PHE A 28 14.05 -2.34 5.99
C PHE A 28 14.43 -3.28 4.84
N SER A 29 15.31 -2.81 3.95
CA SER A 29 15.98 -3.68 2.99
C SER A 29 16.94 -4.62 3.71
N ALA A 30 17.25 -5.77 3.09
CA ALA A 30 18.09 -6.80 3.70
C ALA A 30 19.54 -6.33 3.95
N ASP A 31 20.02 -5.38 3.16
CA ASP A 31 21.34 -4.73 3.30
C ASP A 31 21.32 -3.51 4.25
N GLY A 32 20.14 -3.13 4.77
CA GLY A 32 19.96 -1.99 5.64
C GLY A 32 20.18 -0.62 5.00
N GLN A 33 20.32 -0.54 3.68
CA GLN A 33 20.54 0.73 2.96
C GLN A 33 19.24 1.54 2.84
N TYR A 34 18.11 0.85 2.64
CA TYR A 34 16.83 1.47 2.40
C TYR A 34 15.81 1.16 3.49
N LEU A 35 14.94 2.14 3.74
CA LEU A 35 13.72 2.00 4.51
C LEU A 35 12.54 2.30 3.60
N ALA A 36 11.51 1.46 3.64
CA ALA A 36 10.24 1.72 2.98
C ALA A 36 9.18 2.01 4.04
N SER A 37 8.31 2.99 3.77
CA SER A 37 7.20 3.35 4.65
C SER A 37 5.93 3.58 3.86
N GLY A 38 4.81 3.02 4.31
CA GLY A 38 3.48 3.31 3.76
C GLY A 38 2.71 4.31 4.63
N GLY A 39 1.79 5.04 4.02
CA GLY A 39 1.00 6.07 4.70
C GLY A 39 -0.47 6.12 4.32
N THR A 40 -1.22 6.83 5.17
CA THR A 40 -2.60 7.27 4.92
C THR A 40 -2.71 8.33 3.83
N ASP A 41 -1.57 8.91 3.42
CA ASP A 41 -1.48 9.75 2.23
C ASP A 41 -1.52 8.92 0.93
N ARG A 42 -1.65 7.58 1.05
CA ARG A 42 -1.73 6.61 -0.05
C ARG A 42 -0.42 6.49 -0.84
N THR A 43 0.68 6.88 -0.20
CA THR A 43 2.02 6.81 -0.78
C THR A 43 2.85 5.74 -0.09
N VAL A 44 3.73 5.11 -0.86
CA VAL A 44 4.88 4.38 -0.32
C VAL A 44 6.10 5.26 -0.54
N ARG A 45 6.89 5.48 0.50
CA ARG A 45 8.12 6.26 0.41
C ARG A 45 9.31 5.35 0.62
N ILE A 46 10.35 5.57 -0.18
CA ILE A 46 11.65 4.92 -0.03
C ILE A 46 12.64 5.96 0.48
N TRP A 47 13.31 5.61 1.56
CA TRP A 47 14.32 6.41 2.22
C TRP A 47 15.66 5.72 2.09
N ASP A 48 16.68 6.47 1.71
CA ASP A 48 18.07 6.05 1.81
C ASP A 48 18.59 6.48 3.19
N LEU A 49 19.09 5.51 3.95
CA LEU A 49 19.55 5.70 5.32
C LEU A 49 20.99 6.22 5.40
N GLU A 50 21.79 6.05 4.34
CA GLU A 50 23.14 6.62 4.26
C GLU A 50 23.06 8.14 4.04
N THR A 51 22.25 8.56 3.06
CA THR A 51 22.04 10.00 2.79
C THR A 51 20.98 10.63 3.69
N ASN A 52 20.23 9.79 4.42
CA ASN A 52 19.11 10.17 5.30
C ASN A 52 18.07 11.04 4.55
N GLY A 53 17.76 10.65 3.31
CA GLY A 53 16.90 11.37 2.36
C GLY A 53 15.78 10.49 1.78
N GLU A 54 14.69 11.12 1.36
CA GLU A 54 13.65 10.45 0.56
C GLU A 54 14.16 10.33 -0.87
N VAL A 55 14.27 9.10 -1.38
CA VAL A 55 14.72 8.82 -2.75
C VAL A 55 13.53 8.73 -3.69
N HIS A 56 12.44 8.09 -3.25
CA HIS A 56 11.24 7.92 -4.06
C HIS A 56 9.96 8.13 -3.27
N SER A 57 9.00 8.76 -3.94
CA SER A 57 7.59 8.84 -3.53
C SER A 57 6.73 8.08 -4.53
N LEU A 58 6.33 6.88 -4.14
CA LEU A 58 5.62 5.92 -4.98
C LEU A 58 4.12 6.16 -4.86
N THR A 59 3.55 6.76 -5.90
CA THR A 59 2.13 7.11 -5.98
C THR A 59 1.38 6.10 -6.85
N GLY A 60 0.16 5.74 -6.44
CA GLY A 60 -0.67 4.82 -7.21
C GLY A 60 -1.73 4.08 -6.39
N HIS A 61 -1.53 3.95 -5.07
CA HIS A 61 -2.61 3.47 -4.21
C HIS A 61 -3.75 4.48 -4.16
N THR A 62 -4.99 4.01 -4.21
CA THR A 62 -6.18 4.87 -4.15
C THR A 62 -6.78 4.97 -2.74
N ALA A 63 -6.26 4.18 -1.79
CA ALA A 63 -6.59 4.20 -0.37
C ALA A 63 -5.34 3.93 0.48
N ASP A 64 -5.47 3.95 1.81
CA ASP A 64 -4.34 3.84 2.73
C ASP A 64 -3.46 2.61 2.44
N VAL A 65 -2.15 2.81 2.51
CA VAL A 65 -1.19 1.71 2.46
C VAL A 65 -1.10 1.10 3.85
N THR A 66 -1.43 -0.20 3.95
CA THR A 66 -1.53 -0.92 5.21
C THR A 66 -0.39 -1.91 5.41
N ALA A 67 0.31 -2.29 4.34
CA ALA A 67 1.45 -3.20 4.40
C ALA A 67 2.54 -2.79 3.39
N VAL A 68 3.79 -2.96 3.79
CA VAL A 68 4.98 -2.75 2.95
C VAL A 68 6.03 -3.79 3.32
N ALA A 69 6.71 -4.38 2.34
CA ALA A 69 7.80 -5.33 2.54
C ALA A 69 8.84 -5.23 1.42
N PHE A 70 10.11 -5.44 1.74
CA PHE A 70 11.17 -5.63 0.75
C PHE A 70 11.23 -7.09 0.32
N LEU A 71 11.46 -7.32 -0.97
CA LEU A 71 11.85 -8.63 -1.47
C LEU A 71 13.37 -8.80 -1.31
N PRO A 72 13.84 -9.90 -0.68
CA PRO A 72 15.27 -10.18 -0.58
C PRO A 72 15.90 -10.34 -1.96
N GLY A 73 17.00 -9.61 -2.22
CA GLY A 73 17.85 -9.80 -3.39
C GLY A 73 17.53 -8.98 -4.64
N ASP A 74 16.31 -8.45 -4.77
CA ASP A 74 15.85 -7.88 -6.06
C ASP A 74 15.61 -6.35 -6.07
N ASP A 75 15.98 -5.59 -5.04
CA ASP A 75 15.69 -4.14 -4.94
C ASP A 75 14.20 -3.83 -5.25
N LEU A 76 13.30 -4.70 -4.79
CA LEU A 76 11.86 -4.57 -5.01
C LEU A 76 11.13 -4.37 -3.69
N VAL A 77 10.06 -3.57 -3.74
CA VAL A 77 9.14 -3.35 -2.64
C VAL A 77 7.74 -3.80 -3.03
N ILE A 78 7.09 -4.57 -2.16
CA ILE A 78 5.68 -4.91 -2.27
C ILE A 78 4.90 -4.02 -1.31
N SER A 79 3.79 -3.47 -1.77
CA SER A 79 2.83 -2.77 -0.91
C SER A 79 1.41 -3.27 -1.12
N GLY A 80 0.65 -3.30 -0.02
CA GLY A 80 -0.77 -3.59 0.00
C GLY A 80 -1.54 -2.43 0.64
N GLY A 81 -2.73 -2.15 0.12
CA GLY A 81 -3.59 -1.09 0.64
C GLY A 81 -5.06 -1.47 0.72
N TYR A 82 -5.85 -0.60 1.35
CA TYR A 82 -7.31 -0.76 1.44
C TYR A 82 -8.04 -0.60 0.09
N ASP A 83 -7.33 -0.26 -0.98
CA ASP A 83 -7.86 -0.23 -2.34
C ASP A 83 -8.05 -1.62 -2.96
N GLY A 84 -7.64 -2.66 -2.23
CA GLY A 84 -7.65 -4.05 -2.67
C GLY A 84 -6.55 -4.34 -3.69
N ALA A 85 -5.58 -3.43 -3.84
CA ALA A 85 -4.45 -3.59 -4.73
C ALA A 85 -3.19 -4.02 -3.97
N VAL A 86 -2.44 -4.92 -4.58
CA VAL A 86 -1.05 -5.23 -4.24
C VAL A 86 -0.19 -4.69 -5.37
N ARG A 87 0.78 -3.86 -5.05
CA ARG A 87 1.69 -3.23 -6.02
C ARG A 87 3.12 -3.68 -5.76
N LEU A 88 3.85 -3.89 -6.85
CA LEU A 88 5.28 -4.21 -6.85
C LEU A 88 6.03 -3.02 -7.45
N TRP A 89 6.99 -2.51 -6.70
CA TRP A 89 7.75 -1.32 -7.01
C TRP A 89 9.22 -1.65 -7.13
N ASP A 90 9.87 -0.98 -8.06
CA ASP A 90 11.31 -0.99 -8.21
C ASP A 90 11.92 0.13 -7.37
N VAL A 91 12.82 -0.23 -6.45
CA VAL A 91 13.45 0.69 -5.50
C VAL A 91 14.39 1.66 -6.20
N ARG A 92 15.03 1.26 -7.30
CA ARG A 92 16.03 2.08 -7.99
C ARG A 92 15.37 3.14 -8.87
N THR A 93 14.31 2.75 -9.57
CA THR A 93 13.62 3.58 -10.56
C THR A 93 12.37 4.27 -10.01
N GLY A 94 11.82 3.76 -8.90
CA GLY A 94 10.53 4.20 -8.36
C GLY A 94 9.32 3.78 -9.20
N ALA A 95 9.51 2.94 -10.21
CA ALA A 95 8.45 2.54 -11.12
C ALA A 95 7.58 1.41 -10.51
N CYS A 96 6.26 1.49 -10.73
CA CYS A 96 5.35 0.37 -10.47
C CYS A 96 5.55 -0.68 -11.57
N ARG A 97 6.18 -1.81 -11.23
CA ARG A 97 6.41 -2.92 -12.18
C ARG A 97 5.16 -3.76 -12.40
N GLN A 98 4.40 -3.99 -11.33
CA GLN A 98 3.20 -4.81 -11.40
C GLN A 98 2.14 -4.31 -10.42
N GLN A 99 0.88 -4.44 -10.81
CA GLN A 99 -0.25 -4.28 -9.90
C GLN A 99 -1.16 -5.49 -10.05
N ALA A 100 -1.56 -6.06 -8.92
CA ALA A 100 -2.61 -7.06 -8.83
C ALA A 100 -3.75 -6.46 -8.01
N ARG A 101 -4.99 -6.71 -8.42
CA ARG A 101 -6.17 -6.32 -7.66
C ARG A 101 -6.98 -7.55 -7.37
N ILE A 102 -7.34 -7.74 -6.10
CA ILE A 102 -8.33 -8.77 -5.76
C ILE A 102 -9.68 -8.24 -6.24
N PRO A 103 -10.38 -8.95 -7.15
CA PRO A 103 -11.69 -8.53 -7.60
C PRO A 103 -12.62 -8.37 -6.40
N GLY A 104 -13.44 -7.32 -6.41
CA GLY A 104 -14.47 -7.16 -5.38
C GLY A 104 -15.36 -8.41 -5.30
N PRO A 105 -16.01 -8.68 -4.16
CA PRO A 105 -16.78 -9.91 -3.94
C PRO A 105 -17.91 -10.11 -4.96
N TYR A 106 -18.32 -9.06 -5.68
CA TYR A 106 -19.37 -9.09 -6.69
C TYR A 106 -18.84 -9.09 -8.13
N ALA A 107 -17.53 -8.93 -8.33
CA ALA A 107 -16.94 -8.88 -9.66
C ALA A 107 -17.08 -10.25 -10.35
N GLY A 108 -17.75 -10.27 -11.50
CA GLY A 108 -18.07 -11.50 -12.24
C GLY A 108 -19.19 -12.33 -11.63
N MET A 109 -19.86 -11.85 -10.58
CA MET A 109 -21.01 -12.55 -10.00
C MET A 109 -22.17 -12.54 -11.00
N ASN A 110 -22.59 -13.73 -11.46
CA ASN A 110 -23.75 -13.87 -12.32
C ASN A 110 -25.04 -13.66 -11.49
N ILE A 111 -25.80 -12.61 -11.80
CA ILE A 111 -27.08 -12.29 -11.14
C ILE A 111 -28.29 -12.56 -12.03
N THR A 112 -28.09 -13.29 -13.13
CA THR A 112 -29.16 -13.67 -14.06
C THR A 112 -30.18 -14.57 -13.33
N GLY A 113 -31.46 -14.22 -13.42
CA GLY A 113 -32.53 -14.97 -12.77
C GLY A 113 -32.72 -14.72 -11.26
N VAL A 114 -31.93 -13.84 -10.62
CA VAL A 114 -32.16 -13.47 -9.22
C VAL A 114 -33.48 -12.71 -9.08
N THR A 115 -34.41 -13.27 -8.30
CA THR A 115 -35.71 -12.68 -7.98
C THR A 115 -35.70 -12.04 -6.58
N GLY A 116 -36.63 -11.12 -6.31
CA GLY A 116 -36.77 -10.50 -4.98
C GLY A 116 -35.82 -9.32 -4.68
N ILE A 117 -35.06 -8.84 -5.67
CA ILE A 117 -34.22 -7.64 -5.54
C ILE A 117 -34.79 -6.47 -6.38
N SER A 118 -34.71 -5.24 -5.87
CA SER A 118 -35.16 -4.04 -6.58
C SER A 118 -34.23 -3.70 -7.76
N ALA A 119 -34.73 -2.93 -8.73
CA ALA A 119 -33.92 -2.42 -9.85
C ALA A 119 -32.69 -1.63 -9.36
N ALA A 120 -32.88 -0.74 -8.37
CA ALA A 120 -31.77 0.00 -7.77
C ALA A 120 -30.71 -0.92 -7.13
N ARG A 121 -31.12 -2.04 -6.52
CA ARG A 121 -30.18 -3.02 -5.95
C ARG A 121 -29.45 -3.80 -7.03
N ARG A 122 -30.10 -4.10 -8.15
CA ARG A 122 -29.49 -4.73 -9.33
C ARG A 122 -28.46 -3.80 -9.97
N ASP A 123 -28.77 -2.51 -10.11
CA ASP A 123 -27.84 -1.51 -10.64
C ASP A 123 -26.63 -1.30 -9.72
N ALA A 124 -26.85 -1.32 -8.41
CA ALA A 124 -25.76 -1.27 -7.43
C ALA A 124 -24.83 -2.49 -7.54
N LEU A 125 -25.37 -3.69 -7.74
CA LEU A 125 -24.55 -4.91 -7.93
C LEU A 125 -23.77 -4.86 -9.26
N LYS A 126 -24.37 -4.37 -10.34
CA LYS A 126 -23.69 -4.15 -11.62
C LYS A 126 -22.55 -3.13 -11.48
N ALA A 127 -22.77 -2.05 -10.72
CA ALA A 127 -21.72 -1.06 -10.41
C ALA A 127 -20.55 -1.67 -9.60
N LEU A 128 -20.80 -2.75 -8.86
CA LEU A 128 -19.78 -3.51 -8.12
C LEU A 128 -19.14 -4.64 -8.95
N GLY A 129 -19.51 -4.78 -10.23
CA GLY A 129 -18.93 -5.72 -11.18
C GLY A 129 -19.71 -7.00 -11.41
N ALA A 130 -20.94 -7.12 -10.90
CA ALA A 130 -21.82 -8.25 -11.21
C ALA A 130 -22.23 -8.23 -12.70
N VAL A 131 -22.45 -9.41 -13.26
CA VAL A 131 -22.79 -9.59 -14.69
C VAL A 131 -24.16 -10.23 -14.84
N GLU A 132 -24.86 -9.84 -15.91
CA GLU A 132 -26.03 -10.55 -16.44
C GLU A 132 -25.64 -11.00 -17.84
N MET A 133 -25.75 -12.31 -18.10
CA MET A 133 -25.40 -12.96 -19.36
C MET A 133 -26.63 -13.59 -20.00
#